data_AF-A0A7X2IEQ3-F1
#
_entry.id   AF-A0A7X2IEQ3-F1
#
_cell.length_a   1.000
_cell.length_b   1.000
_cell.length_c   1.000
_cell.angle_alpha   90.00
_cell.angle_beta   90.00
_cell.angle_gamma   90.00
#
_symmetry.space_group_name_H-M   'P 1'
#
loop_
_entity.id
_entity.type
_entity.pdbx_description
1 polymer ?
#
loop_
_entity_poly.entity_id
_entity_poly.type
_entity_poly.pdbx_seq_one_letter_code
_entity_poly.pdbx_strand_id
1 'polypeptide(L)'
;MSTPRTLVTTEAIHAFIVAHPGSTFQSIKDAMHCSLTTAKRLLNELRRDGLITTTPNGGFHNSYLFWPAEAPDLPPPPSVAQSRTPPEFKPLALDMGKFMRLCQGARNSQTGVV
;
A
#
# COMPACT_ATOMS: atom_id res chain seq x y z
N MET A 1 -19.52 -31.46 11.02
CA MET A 1 -20.06 -30.20 11.56
C MET A 1 -19.78 -29.11 10.55
N SER A 2 -20.81 -28.56 9.90
CA SER A 2 -20.66 -27.45 8.94
C SER A 2 -20.48 -26.17 9.74
N THR A 3 -19.33 -25.53 9.64
CA THR A 3 -19.12 -24.19 10.18
C THR A 3 -20.17 -23.25 9.57
N PRO A 4 -20.77 -22.35 10.35
CA PRO A 4 -21.73 -21.39 9.81
C PRO A 4 -21.01 -20.57 8.74
N ARG A 5 -21.43 -20.73 7.47
CA ARG A 5 -20.99 -19.87 6.38
C ARG A 5 -21.63 -18.52 6.63
N THR A 6 -20.92 -17.63 7.34
CA THR A 6 -21.32 -16.24 7.47
C THR A 6 -21.49 -15.69 6.06
N LEU A 7 -22.72 -15.40 5.66
CA LEU A 7 -23.02 -14.83 4.36
C LEU A 7 -22.41 -13.42 4.34
N VAL A 8 -21.30 -13.26 3.62
CA VAL A 8 -20.67 -11.95 3.44
C VAL A 8 -21.58 -11.11 2.55
N THR A 9 -21.98 -9.96 3.07
CA THR A 9 -22.86 -9.02 2.36
C THR A 9 -22.09 -7.83 1.82
N THR A 10 -22.73 -7.09 0.91
CA THR A 10 -22.25 -5.81 0.37
C THR A 10 -21.99 -4.79 1.48
N GLU A 11 -22.86 -4.72 2.48
CA GLU A 11 -22.77 -3.76 3.59
C GLU A 11 -21.57 -4.06 4.48
N ALA A 12 -21.26 -5.33 4.73
CA ALA A 12 -20.10 -5.74 5.51
C ALA A 12 -18.78 -5.33 4.81
N ILE A 13 -18.69 -5.55 3.50
CA ILE A 13 -17.52 -5.13 2.71
C ILE A 13 -17.42 -3.61 2.65
N HIS A 14 -18.53 -2.91 2.45
CA HIS A 14 -18.56 -1.46 2.42
C HIS A 14 -18.12 -0.85 3.75
N ALA A 15 -18.67 -1.33 4.87
CA ALA A 15 -18.28 -0.88 6.22
C ALA A 15 -16.79 -1.12 6.48
N PHE A 16 -16.25 -2.24 6.03
CA PHE A 16 -14.82 -2.52 6.15
C PHE A 16 -13.97 -1.51 5.36
N ILE A 17 -14.34 -1.18 4.12
CA ILE A 17 -13.63 -0.20 3.27
C ILE A 17 -13.73 1.21 3.84
N VAL A 18 -14.88 1.58 4.42
CA VAL A 18 -15.05 2.86 5.12
C VAL A 18 -14.12 2.94 6.34
N ALA A 19 -14.00 1.86 7.11
CA ALA A 19 -13.09 1.80 8.27
C ALA A 19 -11.60 1.72 7.86
N HIS A 20 -11.30 1.17 6.68
CA HIS A 20 -9.93 0.98 6.19
C HIS A 20 -9.79 1.45 4.73
N PRO A 21 -9.81 2.77 4.47
CA PRO A 21 -9.65 3.33 3.13
C PRO A 21 -8.31 2.94 2.51
N GLY A 22 -8.29 2.69 1.20
CA GLY A 22 -7.09 2.26 0.49
C GLY A 22 -6.76 0.77 0.69
N SER A 23 -7.71 -0.03 1.17
CA SER A 23 -7.54 -1.48 1.30
C SER A 23 -7.28 -2.15 -0.05
N THR A 24 -6.45 -3.19 -0.05
CA THR A 24 -6.24 -4.05 -1.23
C THR A 24 -7.34 -5.11 -1.34
N PHE A 25 -7.49 -5.68 -2.54
CA PHE A 25 -8.38 -6.84 -2.73
C PHE A 25 -8.07 -7.99 -1.75
N GLN A 26 -6.78 -8.27 -1.54
CA GLN A 26 -6.33 -9.36 -0.67
C GLN A 26 -6.72 -9.11 0.78
N SER A 27 -6.51 -7.89 1.31
CA SER A 27 -6.91 -7.53 2.67
C SER A 27 -8.42 -7.64 2.89
N ILE A 28 -9.23 -7.25 1.90
CA ILE A 28 -10.70 -7.35 2.00
C ILE A 28 -11.12 -8.82 2.03
N LYS A 29 -10.57 -9.64 1.13
CA LYS A 29 -10.87 -11.08 1.08
C LYS A 29 -10.49 -11.77 2.39
N ASP A 30 -9.33 -11.43 2.95
CA ASP A 30 -8.81 -12.03 4.18
C ASP A 30 -9.65 -11.61 5.39
N ALA A 31 -10.01 -10.33 5.51
CA ALA A 31 -10.86 -9.82 6.59
C ALA A 31 -12.28 -10.41 6.56
N MET A 32 -12.83 -10.64 5.36
CA MET A 32 -14.19 -11.15 5.19
C MET A 32 -14.26 -12.69 5.16
N HIS A 33 -13.12 -13.38 5.16
CA HIS A 33 -13.02 -14.84 5.02
C HIS A 33 -13.88 -15.40 3.86
N CYS A 34 -13.89 -14.72 2.71
CA CYS A 34 -14.72 -15.10 1.57
C CYS A 34 -13.92 -15.57 0.35
N SER A 35 -14.61 -16.21 -0.60
CA SER A 35 -13.98 -16.67 -1.84
C SER A 35 -13.63 -15.48 -2.75
N LEU A 36 -12.62 -15.66 -3.61
CA LEU A 36 -12.22 -14.65 -4.61
C LEU A 36 -13.40 -14.23 -5.50
N THR A 37 -14.22 -15.20 -5.93
CA THR A 37 -15.40 -14.93 -6.77
C THR A 37 -16.44 -14.09 -6.03
N THR A 38 -16.68 -14.40 -4.76
CA THR A 38 -17.63 -13.66 -3.92
C THR A 38 -17.15 -12.22 -3.71
N ALA A 39 -15.90 -12.03 -3.26
CA ALA A 39 -15.32 -10.71 -3.06
C ALA A 39 -15.36 -9.86 -4.33
N LYS A 40 -14.96 -10.42 -5.48
CA LYS A 40 -14.97 -9.72 -6.77
C LYS A 40 -16.38 -9.30 -7.19
N ARG A 41 -17.37 -10.18 -7.01
CA ARG A 41 -18.78 -9.86 -7.33
C ARG A 41 -19.27 -8.69 -6.49
N LEU A 42 -19.10 -8.77 -5.16
CA LEU A 42 -19.60 -7.76 -4.22
C LEU A 42 -18.88 -6.41 -4.40
N LEU A 43 -17.56 -6.40 -4.64
CA LEU A 43 -16.82 -5.17 -4.94
C LEU A 43 -17.27 -4.54 -6.27
N ASN A 44 -17.59 -5.35 -7.28
CA ASN A 44 -18.12 -4.85 -8.55
C ASN A 44 -19.56 -4.34 -8.42
N GLU A 45 -20.35 -4.84 -7.47
CA GLU A 45 -21.68 -4.31 -7.12
C GLU A 45 -21.52 -2.94 -6.45
N LEU A 46 -20.74 -2.84 -5.37
CA LEU A 46 -20.46 -1.57 -4.67
C LEU A 46 -19.89 -0.48 -5.59
N ARG A 47 -19.03 -0.85 -6.55
CA ARG A 47 -18.49 0.08 -7.54
C ARG A 47 -19.54 0.56 -8.53
N ARG A 48 -20.44 -0.33 -8.97
CA ARG A 48 -21.57 0.02 -9.86
C ARG A 48 -22.56 0.93 -9.16
N ASP A 49 -22.77 0.70 -7.87
CA ASP A 49 -23.63 1.51 -7.01
C ASP A 49 -23.00 2.86 -6.62
N GLY A 50 -21.75 3.10 -7.03
CA GLY A 50 -21.04 4.35 -6.76
C GLY A 50 -20.67 4.52 -5.29
N LEU A 51 -20.63 3.44 -4.49
CA LEU A 51 -20.30 3.47 -3.06
C LEU A 51 -18.79 3.37 -2.80
N ILE A 52 -18.02 2.88 -3.78
CA ILE A 52 -16.57 2.78 -3.69
C ILE A 52 -15.90 3.24 -4.98
N THR A 53 -14.67 3.75 -4.84
CA THR A 53 -13.78 4.08 -5.96
C THR A 53 -12.52 3.21 -5.90
N THR A 54 -11.80 3.11 -7.01
CA THR A 54 -10.56 2.32 -7.10
C THR A 54 -9.44 3.13 -7.70
N THR A 55 -8.25 3.06 -7.11
CA THR A 55 -7.03 3.64 -7.68
C THR A 55 -5.99 2.55 -7.97
N PRO A 56 -5.09 2.74 -8.96
CA PRO A 56 -3.97 1.83 -9.18
C PRO A 56 -3.06 1.78 -7.95
N ASN A 57 -2.61 0.58 -7.57
CA ASN A 57 -1.62 0.41 -6.52
C ASN A 57 -0.21 0.57 -7.12
N GLY A 58 0.42 1.73 -6.89
CA GLY A 58 1.62 2.23 -7.58
C GLY A 58 2.92 1.42 -7.49
N GLY A 59 2.88 0.18 -6.99
CA GLY A 59 4.01 -0.76 -6.96
C GLY A 59 3.70 -2.16 -7.50
N PHE A 60 2.46 -2.45 -7.90
CA PHE A 60 2.03 -3.80 -8.28
C PHE A 60 1.16 -3.77 -9.53
N HIS A 61 1.63 -4.43 -10.59
CA HIS A 61 0.90 -4.52 -11.86
C HIS A 61 -0.46 -5.18 -11.64
N ASN A 62 -1.53 -4.57 -12.19
CA ASN A 62 -2.92 -5.03 -12.06
C ASN A 62 -3.46 -5.13 -10.62
N SER A 63 -2.86 -4.41 -9.67
CA SER A 63 -3.37 -4.28 -8.30
C SER A 63 -4.09 -2.94 -8.12
N TYR A 64 -5.20 -2.95 -7.38
CA TYR A 64 -6.03 -1.78 -7.11
C TYR A 64 -6.24 -1.61 -5.62
N LEU A 65 -6.30 -0.35 -5.19
CA LEU A 65 -6.71 0.08 -3.86
C LEU A 65 -8.17 0.51 -3.91
N PHE A 66 -8.95 0.11 -2.92
CA PHE A 66 -10.37 0.43 -2.80
C PHE A 66 -10.60 1.51 -1.75
N TRP A 67 -11.39 2.52 -2.11
CA TRP A 67 -11.71 3.67 -1.28
C TRP A 67 -13.22 3.81 -1.19
N PRO A 68 -13.78 4.34 -0.09
CA PRO A 68 -15.16 4.78 -0.10
C PRO A 68 -15.32 5.88 -1.17
N ALA A 69 -16.44 5.86 -1.90
CA ALA A 69 -16.84 7.01 -2.70
C ALA A 69 -17.28 8.08 -1.70
N GLU A 70 -16.48 9.13 -1.55
CA GLU A 70 -16.67 10.15 -0.52
C GLU A 70 -18.12 10.69 -0.54
N ALA A 71 -18.80 10.62 0.61
CA ALA A 71 -19.74 11.68 0.96
C ALA A 71 -18.92 12.99 1.14
N PRO A 72 -19.49 14.17 0.82
CA PRO A 72 -18.79 15.32 0.21
C PRO A 72 -17.70 16.07 1.01
N ASP A 73 -17.17 15.54 2.12
CA ASP A 73 -16.30 16.29 3.04
C ASP A 73 -14.91 15.67 3.30
N LEU A 74 -14.51 14.62 2.57
CA LEU A 74 -13.12 14.16 2.62
C LEU A 74 -12.29 14.86 1.54
N PRO A 75 -11.07 15.34 1.87
CA PRO A 75 -10.21 15.95 0.87
C PRO A 75 -9.87 14.89 -0.19
N PRO A 76 -9.99 15.23 -1.48
CA PRO A 76 -9.84 14.26 -2.55
C PRO A 76 -8.51 13.50 -2.41
N PRO A 77 -8.47 12.20 -2.72
CA PRO A 77 -7.23 11.43 -2.69
C PRO A 77 -6.19 12.19 -3.52
N PRO A 78 -4.92 12.23 -3.07
CA PRO A 78 -3.90 12.99 -3.76
C PRO A 78 -3.86 12.53 -5.21
N SER A 79 -4.40 13.39 -6.08
CA SER A 79 -4.35 13.19 -7.51
C SER A 79 -2.87 13.11 -7.83
N VAL A 80 -2.43 11.95 -8.33
CA VAL A 80 -1.04 11.74 -8.71
C VAL A 80 -0.80 12.57 -9.98
N ALA A 81 -0.74 13.88 -9.82
CA ALA A 81 0.00 14.76 -10.69
C ALA A 81 1.47 14.53 -10.35
N GLN A 82 2.09 13.58 -11.04
CA GLN A 82 3.52 13.53 -11.15
C GLN A 82 4.01 14.85 -11.75
N SER A 83 4.60 15.70 -10.92
CA SER A 83 5.84 16.39 -11.24
C SER A 83 6.49 16.78 -9.93
N ARG A 84 6.95 15.77 -9.18
CA ARG A 84 8.05 16.03 -8.25
C ARG A 84 9.27 16.11 -9.14
N THR A 85 9.79 17.33 -9.31
CA THR A 85 11.17 17.56 -9.73
C THR A 85 12.04 16.46 -9.10
N PRO A 86 12.83 15.71 -9.89
CA PRO A 86 13.73 14.73 -9.30
C PRO A 86 14.55 15.47 -8.24
N PRO A 87 14.66 14.94 -7.00
CA PRO A 87 15.48 15.58 -5.99
C PRO A 87 16.86 15.76 -6.60
N GLU A 88 17.31 17.02 -6.63
CA GLU A 88 18.62 17.38 -7.14
C GLU A 88 19.63 16.46 -6.46
N PHE A 89 20.34 15.65 -7.24
CA PHE A 89 21.35 14.74 -6.71
C PHE A 89 22.46 15.60 -6.15
N LYS A 90 22.37 15.92 -4.86
CA LYS A 90 23.49 16.46 -4.09
C LYS A 90 24.44 15.27 -3.90
N PRO A 91 25.58 15.21 -4.61
CA PRO A 91 26.57 14.22 -4.26
C PRO A 91 26.90 14.48 -2.79
N LEU A 92 26.67 13.48 -1.95
CA LEU A 92 27.24 13.47 -0.60
C LEU A 92 28.72 13.75 -0.82
N ALA A 93 29.18 14.91 -0.35
CA ALA A 93 30.60 15.22 -0.27
C ALA A 93 31.20 14.31 0.82
N LEU A 94 31.18 13.00 0.55
CA LEU A 94 31.93 12.03 1.28
C LEU A 94 33.37 12.28 0.85
N ASP A 95 34.11 12.92 1.75
CA ASP A 95 35.57 12.96 1.68
C ASP A 95 36.06 11.51 1.73
N MET A 96 36.22 10.92 0.54
CA MET A 96 36.57 9.52 0.35
C MET A 96 37.88 9.18 1.08
N GLY A 97 38.76 10.17 1.28
CA GLY A 97 39.98 10.04 2.07
C GLY A 97 39.69 9.74 3.56
N LYS A 98 38.69 10.38 4.15
CA LYS A 98 38.28 10.10 5.53
C LYS A 98 37.60 8.74 5.67
N PHE A 99 36.76 8.36 4.72
CA PHE A 99 36.11 7.05 4.71
C PHE A 99 37.13 5.92 4.61
N MET A 100 38.08 6.02 3.65
CA MET A 100 39.15 5.04 3.49
C MET A 100 40.05 4.95 4.73
N ARG A 101 40.36 6.07 5.39
CA ARG A 101 41.13 6.07 6.65
C ARG A 101 40.39 5.37 7.79
N LEU A 102 39.06 5.47 7.82
CA LEU A 102 38.20 4.80 8.80
C LEU A 102 38.11 3.28 8.53
N CYS A 103 38.00 2.88 7.26
CA CYS A 103 38.06 1.47 6.86
C CYS A 103 39.43 0.84 7.13
N GLN A 104 40.52 1.60 6.95
CA GLN A 104 41.88 1.13 7.27
C GLN A 104 42.09 0.99 8.78
N GLY A 105 41.62 1.94 9.58
CA GLY A 105 41.65 1.85 11.05
C GLY A 105 40.85 0.66 11.58
N ALA A 106 39.67 0.39 11.00
CA ALA A 106 38.86 -0.78 11.35
C ALA A 106 39.55 -2.10 10.98
N ARG A 107 40.29 -2.15 9.86
CA ARG A 107 41.11 -3.31 9.48
C ARG A 107 42.27 -3.54 10.46
N ASN A 108 43.03 -2.51 10.79
CA ASN A 108 44.18 -2.63 11.71
C ASN A 108 43.73 -3.03 13.13
N SER A 109 42.52 -2.63 13.55
CA SER A 109 41.93 -3.04 14.83
C SER A 109 41.48 -4.51 14.88
N GLN A 110 41.20 -5.15 13.73
CA GLN A 110 40.81 -6.56 13.67
C GLN A 110 41.98 -7.50 13.41
N THR A 111 43.05 -7.04 12.75
CA THR A 111 44.22 -7.88 12.42
C THR A 111 45.37 -7.76 13.41
N GLY A 112 45.34 -6.77 14.32
CA GLY A 112 46.38 -6.60 15.35
C GLY A 112 47.76 -6.25 14.80
N VAL A 113 47.84 -5.77 13.56
CA VAL A 113 49.08 -5.27 12.97
C VAL A 113 49.06 -3.75 13.12
N VAL A 114 49.95 -3.25 14.00
CA VAL A 114 50.28 -1.82 14.12
C VAL A 114 51.08 -1.40 12.89
#